data_AF-A0A928RF87-F1
#
_entry.id   AF-A0A928RF87-F1
#
_cell.length_a   1.000
_cell.length_b   1.000
_cell.length_c   1.000
_cell.angle_alpha   90.00
_cell.angle_beta   90.00
_cell.angle_gamma   90.00
#
_symmetry.space_group_name_H-M   'P 1'
#
loop_
_entity.id
_entity.type
_entity.pdbx_description
1 polymer ?
#
loop_
_entity_poly.entity_id
_entity_poly.type
_entity_poly.pdbx_seq_one_letter_code
_entity_poly.pdbx_strand_id
1 'polypeptide(L)'
;MNNDNYNNYNNQNQQNGNYNNYQTQKPDNQNQTLLIIILAVLVVLLVVMVSVVCIYAIRKPVVKTEQKVVEVPVEVPVQTQPQQTQKTEPVPPQPPVVQQDTAYNQRMAIKNNYLSRAESIEQYSRNYLDTATSQSSINIESGNVFTKWDVLLNDVYKYLKTIMTKSDFKKLEQEELNWIRQKEAAIEAAAKDWQGGSGEPMARNMTGIDYTKDRCYYLISLIN
;
A
#
# COMPACT_ATOMS: atom_id res chain seq x y z
N MET A 1 29.61 79.53 12.80
CA MET A 1 28.78 78.85 13.81
C MET A 1 28.34 77.52 13.22
N ASN A 2 28.71 76.32 13.66
CA ASN A 2 29.84 75.80 14.42
C ASN A 2 30.08 74.39 13.85
N ASN A 3 31.32 74.13 13.45
CA ASN A 3 31.93 72.81 13.42
C ASN A 3 32.49 72.58 14.82
N ASP A 4 32.32 71.39 15.40
CA ASP A 4 33.09 70.76 16.49
C ASP A 4 32.25 69.60 17.07
N ASN A 5 32.66 68.35 16.87
CA ASN A 5 33.56 67.59 17.74
C ASN A 5 32.77 66.74 18.75
N TYR A 6 32.86 65.40 18.67
CA TYR A 6 33.46 64.65 19.79
C TYR A 6 33.82 63.23 19.36
N ASN A 7 35.13 62.99 19.40
CA ASN A 7 35.80 61.70 19.37
C ASN A 7 35.52 60.86 20.63
N ASN A 8 35.54 59.54 20.43
CA ASN A 8 36.26 58.55 21.25
C ASN A 8 35.97 58.45 22.76
N TYR A 9 35.35 57.34 23.17
CA TYR A 9 35.76 56.63 24.39
C TYR A 9 35.71 55.12 24.16
N ASN A 10 36.88 54.56 23.88
CA ASN A 10 37.19 53.17 24.18
C ASN A 10 37.88 53.09 25.55
N ASN A 11 37.41 52.13 26.36
CA ASN A 11 38.20 51.20 27.18
C ASN A 11 38.10 51.28 28.73
N GLN A 12 37.90 50.07 29.28
CA GLN A 12 38.18 49.54 30.63
C GLN A 12 37.23 49.90 31.79
N ASN A 13 36.34 48.96 32.12
CA ASN A 13 36.49 48.16 33.34
C ASN A 13 35.70 46.84 33.23
N GLN A 14 36.44 45.75 33.10
CA GLN A 14 35.99 44.40 33.44
C GLN A 14 35.86 44.28 34.95
N GLN A 15 34.78 43.68 35.47
CA GLN A 15 34.89 42.47 36.30
C GLN A 15 33.53 41.82 36.57
N ASN A 16 33.50 40.52 36.27
CA ASN A 16 32.71 39.44 36.88
C ASN A 16 31.18 39.43 36.77
N GLY A 17 30.72 38.80 35.69
CA GLY A 17 29.50 38.00 35.66
C GLY A 17 29.77 36.71 34.89
N ASN A 18 30.15 35.65 35.62
CA ASN A 18 30.42 34.31 35.10
C ASN A 18 29.13 33.68 34.56
N TYR A 19 28.92 33.70 33.25
CA TYR A 19 27.93 32.85 32.59
C TYR A 19 28.65 31.76 31.82
N ASN A 20 28.53 30.54 32.35
CA ASN A 20 29.14 29.33 31.82
C ASN A 20 28.87 29.18 30.32
N ASN A 21 29.96 29.00 29.59
CA ASN A 21 29.99 28.68 28.17
C ASN A 21 29.57 27.21 28.01
N TYR A 22 28.30 26.96 27.70
CA TYR A 22 27.89 25.65 27.19
C TYR A 22 28.38 25.57 25.74
N GLN A 23 29.65 25.20 25.56
CA GLN A 23 30.06 24.60 24.31
C GLN A 23 29.25 23.31 24.15
N THR A 24 28.18 23.38 23.37
CA THR A 24 27.60 22.18 22.76
C THR A 24 28.68 21.61 21.85
N GLN A 25 29.34 20.55 22.31
CA GLN A 25 30.17 19.74 21.44
C GLN A 25 29.31 19.34 20.24
N LYS A 26 29.66 19.85 19.06
CA LYS A 26 29.07 19.40 17.80
C LYS A 26 29.24 17.89 17.77
N PRO A 27 28.17 17.10 17.68
CA PRO A 27 28.26 15.66 17.79
C PRO A 27 29.21 15.14 16.70
N ASP A 28 30.13 14.27 17.10
CA ASP A 28 31.10 13.63 16.23
C ASP A 28 30.36 13.01 15.03
N ASN A 29 30.60 13.59 13.84
CA ASN A 29 29.88 13.25 12.62
C ASN A 29 30.14 11.79 12.22
N GLN A 30 31.28 11.21 12.61
CA GLN A 30 31.58 9.81 12.36
C GLN A 30 30.65 8.92 13.19
N ASN A 31 30.47 9.22 14.47
CA ASN A 31 29.60 8.44 15.35
C ASN A 31 28.13 8.59 14.98
N GLN A 32 27.68 9.79 14.59
CA GLN A 32 26.31 9.99 14.11
C GLN A 32 26.05 9.28 12.76
N THR A 33 26.97 9.37 11.81
CA THR A 33 26.86 8.65 10.54
C THR A 33 26.91 7.13 10.76
N LEU A 34 27.77 6.64 11.65
CA LEU A 34 27.83 5.22 12.02
C LEU A 34 26.51 4.75 12.65
N LEU A 35 25.90 5.56 13.53
CA LEU A 35 24.63 5.24 14.19
C LEU A 35 23.47 5.18 13.18
N ILE A 36 23.43 6.10 12.21
CA ILE A 36 22.45 6.08 11.11
C ILE A 36 22.61 4.84 10.23
N ILE A 37 23.86 4.46 9.88
CA ILE A 37 24.13 3.27 9.08
C ILE A 37 23.72 1.99 9.84
N ILE A 38 24.05 1.90 11.13
CA ILE A 38 23.65 0.76 11.97
C ILE A 38 22.13 0.64 12.04
N LEU A 39 21.40 1.75 12.23
CA LEU A 39 19.93 1.76 12.24
C LEU A 39 19.36 1.32 10.88
N ALA A 40 19.91 1.80 9.76
CA ALA A 40 19.48 1.39 8.43
C ALA A 40 19.70 -0.12 8.18
N VAL A 41 20.85 -0.66 8.61
CA VAL A 41 21.15 -2.10 8.51
C VAL A 41 20.21 -2.92 9.39
N LEU A 42 19.90 -2.47 10.62
CA LEU A 42 18.96 -3.14 11.50
C LEU A 42 17.54 -3.16 10.91
N VAL A 43 17.09 -2.07 10.28
CA VAL A 43 15.80 -2.02 9.60
C VAL A 43 15.75 -3.00 8.43
N VAL A 44 16.81 -3.05 7.60
CA VAL A 44 16.91 -4.02 6.50
C VAL A 44 16.91 -5.46 7.03
N LEU A 45 17.65 -5.75 8.10
CA LEU A 45 17.66 -7.06 8.74
C LEU A 45 16.29 -7.44 9.32
N LEU A 46 15.56 -6.49 9.89
CA LEU A 46 14.19 -6.73 10.38
C LEU A 46 13.22 -7.04 9.24
N VAL A 47 13.32 -6.34 8.11
CA VAL A 47 12.51 -6.61 6.91
C VAL A 47 12.82 -8.00 6.32
N VAL A 48 14.10 -8.39 6.29
CA VAL A 48 14.51 -9.73 5.85
C VAL A 48 14.06 -10.81 6.83
N MET A 49 14.13 -10.55 8.14
CA MET A 49 13.66 -11.51 9.16
C MET A 49 12.15 -11.69 9.12
N VAL A 50 11.37 -10.63 8.92
CA VAL A 50 9.91 -10.70 8.76
C VAL A 50 9.54 -11.50 7.50
N SER A 51 10.22 -11.28 6.37
CA SER A 51 9.97 -12.02 5.13
C SER A 51 10.37 -13.52 5.22
N VAL A 52 11.47 -13.86 5.91
CA VAL A 52 11.88 -15.25 6.15
C VAL A 52 10.89 -15.96 7.09
N VAL A 53 10.39 -15.29 8.12
CA VAL A 53 9.35 -15.83 9.03
C VAL A 53 8.03 -16.08 8.28
N CYS A 54 7.64 -15.18 7.36
CA CYS A 54 6.49 -15.38 6.48
C CYS A 54 6.65 -16.61 5.57
N ILE A 55 7.86 -16.87 5.06
CA ILE A 55 8.14 -18.05 4.23
C ILE A 55 8.11 -19.35 5.06
N TYR A 56 8.62 -19.32 6.30
CA TYR A 56 8.64 -20.50 7.18
C TYR A 56 7.24 -20.90 7.71
N ALA A 57 6.35 -19.94 7.94
CA ALA A 57 5.00 -20.21 8.46
C ALA A 57 4.06 -20.91 7.45
N ILE A 58 4.43 -20.97 6.16
CA ILE A 58 3.59 -21.53 5.07
C ILE A 58 3.93 -23.01 4.76
N ARG A 59 5.02 -23.58 5.30
CA ARG A 59 5.43 -24.98 5.05
C ARG A 59 4.99 -25.98 6.13
N LYS A 60 3.68 -26.07 6.43
CA LYS A 60 3.16 -27.29 7.08
C LYS A 60 2.73 -28.29 5.99
N PRO A 61 3.34 -29.48 5.87
CA PRO A 61 2.92 -30.45 4.88
C PRO A 61 1.55 -31.02 5.27
N VAL A 62 0.58 -30.93 4.37
CA VAL A 62 -0.66 -31.69 4.45
C VAL A 62 -0.33 -33.17 4.27
N VAL A 63 -0.50 -33.95 5.35
CA VAL A 63 -0.43 -35.40 5.34
C VAL A 63 -1.59 -35.94 4.50
N LYS A 64 -1.28 -36.64 3.41
CA LYS A 64 -2.24 -37.48 2.68
C LYS A 64 -2.44 -38.77 3.46
N THR A 65 -3.67 -39.04 3.89
CA THR A 65 -4.05 -40.37 4.40
C THR A 65 -4.69 -41.14 3.24
N GLU A 66 -3.99 -42.16 2.75
CA GLU A 66 -4.54 -43.19 1.86
C GLU A 66 -5.36 -44.21 2.67
N GLN A 67 -6.52 -44.61 2.15
CA GLN A 67 -7.17 -45.91 2.41
C GLN A 67 -8.20 -46.15 1.30
N LYS A 68 -7.84 -46.90 0.25
CA LYS A 68 -7.82 -48.36 0.03
C LYS A 68 -9.16 -48.92 -0.48
N VAL A 69 -9.08 -49.39 -1.72
CA VAL A 69 -10.04 -50.07 -2.59
C VAL A 69 -10.69 -51.30 -1.94
N VAL A 70 -11.99 -51.49 -2.20
CA VAL A 70 -12.63 -52.81 -2.23
C VAL A 70 -13.48 -52.88 -3.50
N GLU A 71 -13.02 -53.64 -4.49
CA GLU A 71 -13.81 -54.14 -5.63
C GLU A 71 -14.54 -55.42 -5.21
N VAL A 72 -15.66 -55.74 -5.89
CA VAL A 72 -15.93 -57.03 -6.59
C VAL A 72 -17.43 -57.09 -7.04
N PRO A 73 -17.76 -57.78 -8.16
CA PRO A 73 -18.80 -57.42 -9.14
C PRO A 73 -19.97 -58.41 -9.22
N VAL A 74 -21.03 -58.11 -10.01
CA VAL A 74 -21.85 -59.11 -10.76
C VAL A 74 -22.47 -58.45 -12.01
N GLU A 75 -22.59 -59.26 -13.05
CA GLU A 75 -22.74 -59.00 -14.48
C GLU A 75 -24.14 -59.47 -15.03
N VAL A 76 -24.70 -58.72 -16.01
CA VAL A 76 -25.60 -59.08 -17.18
C VAL A 76 -27.05 -59.67 -16.99
N PRO A 77 -27.98 -59.76 -18.03
CA PRO A 77 -28.00 -59.23 -19.43
C PRO A 77 -29.39 -58.84 -20.11
N VAL A 78 -29.32 -58.41 -21.41
CA VAL A 78 -30.31 -58.49 -22.58
C VAL A 78 -31.40 -57.40 -22.74
N GLN A 79 -31.30 -56.41 -23.68
CA GLN A 79 -31.67 -56.30 -25.13
C GLN A 79 -33.18 -56.41 -25.54
N THR A 80 -33.72 -55.36 -26.20
CA THR A 80 -34.29 -55.38 -27.60
C THR A 80 -34.84 -54.01 -28.08
N GLN A 81 -34.47 -53.61 -29.30
CA GLN A 81 -35.13 -52.66 -30.24
C GLN A 81 -35.91 -53.50 -31.30
N PRO A 82 -36.68 -52.99 -32.32
CA PRO A 82 -36.66 -51.65 -32.97
C PRO A 82 -38.02 -51.06 -33.46
N GLN A 83 -38.06 -49.78 -33.90
CA GLN A 83 -38.52 -49.32 -35.26
C GLN A 83 -38.56 -47.77 -35.42
N GLN A 84 -38.14 -47.32 -36.61
CA GLN A 84 -37.92 -45.94 -37.13
C GLN A 84 -39.20 -45.38 -37.82
N THR A 85 -39.43 -44.06 -37.99
CA THR A 85 -38.89 -43.14 -39.04
C THR A 85 -39.22 -41.66 -38.70
N GLN A 86 -38.23 -40.74 -38.59
CA GLN A 86 -37.84 -39.64 -39.52
C GLN A 86 -38.97 -38.68 -39.98
N LYS A 87 -38.89 -37.34 -39.98
CA LYS A 87 -37.76 -36.39 -40.17
C LYS A 87 -38.20 -34.95 -39.82
N THR A 88 -37.50 -34.27 -38.91
CA THR A 88 -37.25 -32.81 -38.95
C THR A 88 -35.82 -32.58 -38.49
N GLU A 89 -35.08 -31.80 -39.26
CA GLU A 89 -33.64 -31.64 -39.20
C GLU A 89 -33.22 -30.79 -37.98
N PRO A 90 -32.35 -31.28 -37.08
CA PRO A 90 -31.89 -30.49 -35.94
C PRO A 90 -30.65 -29.66 -36.34
N VAL A 91 -30.71 -28.37 -36.00
CA VAL A 91 -29.56 -27.45 -35.99
C VAL A 91 -28.39 -28.10 -35.23
N PRO A 92 -27.14 -28.03 -35.72
CA PRO A 92 -26.00 -28.70 -35.09
C PRO A 92 -25.87 -28.30 -33.61
N PRO A 93 -25.66 -29.25 -32.68
CA PRO A 93 -25.46 -28.91 -31.28
C PRO A 93 -24.15 -28.13 -31.14
N GLN A 94 -24.25 -26.86 -30.77
CA GLN A 94 -23.09 -26.13 -30.25
C GLN A 94 -22.61 -26.86 -28.97
N PRO A 95 -21.30 -27.11 -28.82
CA PRO A 95 -20.77 -27.71 -27.61
C PRO A 95 -21.11 -26.83 -26.38
N PRO A 96 -21.30 -27.41 -25.19
CA PRO A 96 -21.69 -26.67 -24.00
C PRO A 96 -20.62 -25.63 -23.67
N VAL A 97 -20.98 -24.35 -23.76
CA VAL A 97 -20.12 -23.24 -23.34
C VAL A 97 -19.92 -23.34 -21.84
N VAL A 98 -18.66 -23.58 -21.47
CA VAL A 98 -18.16 -23.65 -20.10
C VAL A 98 -18.43 -22.32 -19.39
N GLN A 99 -19.30 -22.32 -18.36
CA GLN A 99 -19.71 -21.11 -17.61
C GLN A 99 -18.57 -20.39 -16.83
N GLN A 100 -17.36 -20.95 -16.85
CA GLN A 100 -16.19 -20.43 -16.16
C GLN A 100 -15.53 -19.23 -16.88
N ASP A 101 -15.90 -18.96 -18.14
CA ASP A 101 -15.28 -17.93 -18.99
C ASP A 101 -15.86 -16.51 -18.75
N THR A 102 -17.19 -16.36 -18.58
CA THR A 102 -17.83 -15.04 -18.53
C THR A 102 -17.56 -14.25 -17.24
N ALA A 103 -17.66 -14.91 -16.08
CA ALA A 103 -17.47 -14.25 -14.78
C ALA A 103 -16.00 -13.83 -14.57
N TYR A 104 -15.06 -14.67 -14.99
CA TYR A 104 -13.64 -14.34 -14.96
C TYR A 104 -13.32 -13.14 -15.85
N ASN A 105 -13.81 -13.13 -17.09
CA ASN A 105 -13.61 -12.00 -18.01
C ASN A 105 -14.20 -10.70 -17.46
N GLN A 106 -15.36 -10.77 -16.79
CA GLN A 106 -15.95 -9.62 -16.11
C GLN A 106 -15.07 -9.10 -14.96
N ARG A 107 -14.53 -9.99 -14.12
CA ARG A 107 -13.64 -9.60 -13.02
C ARG A 107 -12.33 -8.99 -13.53
N MET A 108 -11.77 -9.52 -14.62
CA MET A 108 -10.59 -8.95 -15.27
C MET A 108 -10.86 -7.57 -15.88
N ALA A 109 -12.03 -7.37 -16.49
CA ALA A 109 -12.43 -6.04 -16.97
C ALA A 109 -12.54 -5.02 -15.82
N ILE A 110 -13.11 -5.42 -14.69
CA ILE A 110 -13.21 -4.58 -13.48
C ILE A 110 -11.82 -4.29 -12.89
N LYS A 111 -10.93 -5.30 -12.81
CA LYS A 111 -9.54 -5.12 -12.38
C LYS A 111 -8.82 -4.10 -13.27
N ASN A 112 -8.95 -4.23 -14.58
CA ASN A 112 -8.34 -3.30 -15.54
C ASN A 112 -8.91 -1.87 -15.40
N ASN A 113 -10.20 -1.73 -15.09
CA ASN A 113 -10.77 -0.42 -14.77
C ASN A 113 -10.11 0.21 -13.54
N TYR A 114 -9.91 -0.54 -12.45
CA TYR A 114 -9.22 -0.02 -11.27
C TYR A 114 -7.74 0.32 -11.54
N LEU A 115 -7.03 -0.50 -12.32
CA LEU A 115 -5.66 -0.18 -12.74
C LEU A 115 -5.60 1.11 -13.57
N SER A 116 -6.51 1.29 -14.52
CA SER A 116 -6.58 2.53 -15.32
C SER A 116 -6.91 3.76 -14.45
N ARG A 117 -7.76 3.60 -13.43
CA ARG A 117 -8.00 4.66 -12.44
C ARG A 117 -6.74 4.98 -11.64
N ALA A 118 -5.99 3.96 -11.18
CA ALA A 118 -4.71 4.15 -10.49
C ALA A 118 -3.70 4.92 -11.37
N GLU A 119 -3.54 4.51 -12.63
CA GLU A 119 -2.69 5.19 -13.61
C GLU A 119 -3.11 6.65 -13.82
N SER A 120 -4.42 6.93 -13.85
CA SER A 120 -4.94 8.30 -13.97
C SER A 120 -4.61 9.17 -12.75
N ILE A 121 -4.61 8.58 -11.54
CA ILE A 121 -4.18 9.29 -10.32
C ILE A 121 -2.69 9.59 -10.37
N GLU A 122 -1.87 8.65 -10.82
CA GLU A 122 -0.44 8.87 -11.00
C GLU A 122 -0.15 9.95 -12.07
N GLN A 123 -0.90 9.95 -13.18
CA GLN A 123 -0.80 11.01 -14.18
C GLN A 123 -1.20 12.37 -13.60
N TYR A 124 -2.26 12.43 -12.80
CA TYR A 124 -2.63 13.66 -12.09
C TYR A 124 -1.50 14.13 -11.17
N SER A 125 -0.89 13.23 -10.38
CA SER A 125 0.26 13.57 -9.53
C SER A 125 1.39 14.19 -10.36
N ARG A 126 1.80 13.53 -11.44
CA ARG A 126 2.86 14.03 -12.33
C ARG A 126 2.57 15.40 -12.94
N ASN A 127 1.31 15.67 -13.26
CA ASN A 127 0.93 16.90 -13.95
C ASN A 127 0.70 18.08 -13.01
N TYR A 128 0.28 17.83 -11.77
CA TYR A 128 -0.16 18.88 -10.84
C TYR A 128 0.65 18.94 -9.55
N LEU A 129 0.93 17.79 -8.92
CA LEU A 129 1.69 17.75 -7.67
C LEU A 129 3.19 17.89 -7.93
N ASP A 130 3.74 17.09 -8.82
CA ASP A 130 5.18 17.05 -9.10
C ASP A 130 5.68 18.34 -9.77
N THR A 131 4.77 19.11 -10.38
CA THR A 131 5.04 20.40 -11.03
C THR A 131 4.69 21.60 -10.15
N ALA A 132 4.10 21.40 -8.96
CA ALA A 132 3.75 22.47 -8.04
C ALA A 132 5.00 23.15 -7.47
N THR A 133 5.03 24.48 -7.50
CA THR A 133 6.23 25.26 -7.13
C THR A 133 6.10 26.03 -5.81
N SER A 134 4.87 26.27 -5.34
CA SER A 134 4.61 26.96 -4.07
C SER A 134 4.20 25.97 -2.99
N GLN A 135 4.56 26.22 -1.72
CA GLN A 135 4.14 25.37 -0.61
C GLN A 135 2.61 25.24 -0.50
N SER A 136 1.89 26.33 -0.80
CA SER A 136 0.41 26.32 -0.83
C SER A 136 -0.12 25.36 -1.90
N SER A 137 0.41 25.46 -3.13
CA SER A 137 0.05 24.56 -4.23
C SER A 137 0.40 23.11 -3.92
N ILE A 138 1.58 22.85 -3.34
CA ILE A 138 1.99 21.49 -2.94
C ILE A 138 1.05 20.92 -1.88
N ASN A 139 0.66 21.71 -0.87
CA ASN A 139 -0.30 21.28 0.15
C ASN A 139 -1.66 20.92 -0.45
N ILE A 140 -2.16 21.75 -1.38
CA ILE A 140 -3.44 21.52 -2.06
C ILE A 140 -3.37 20.28 -2.94
N GLU A 141 -2.38 20.19 -3.82
CA GLU A 141 -2.31 19.09 -4.79
C GLU A 141 -1.95 17.75 -4.15
N SER A 142 -1.12 17.74 -3.11
CA SER A 142 -0.88 16.51 -2.32
C SER A 142 -2.16 16.04 -1.62
N GLY A 143 -2.98 16.95 -1.09
CA GLY A 143 -4.28 16.61 -0.51
C GLY A 143 -5.24 16.04 -1.55
N ASN A 144 -5.26 16.61 -2.75
CA ASN A 144 -6.05 16.12 -3.88
C ASN A 144 -5.63 14.72 -4.31
N VAL A 145 -4.32 14.48 -4.48
CA VAL A 145 -3.78 13.15 -4.85
C VAL A 145 -4.08 12.13 -3.77
N PHE A 146 -3.88 12.47 -2.49
CA PHE A 146 -4.18 11.58 -1.38
C PHE A 146 -5.66 11.18 -1.35
N THR A 147 -6.57 12.16 -1.49
CA THR A 147 -8.02 11.91 -1.54
C THR A 147 -8.40 10.98 -2.68
N LYS A 148 -7.81 11.15 -3.87
CA LYS A 148 -8.09 10.28 -5.02
C LYS A 148 -7.66 8.85 -4.77
N TRP A 149 -6.49 8.63 -4.16
CA TRP A 149 -6.03 7.31 -3.75
C TRP A 149 -6.94 6.68 -2.70
N ASP A 150 -7.37 7.44 -1.68
CA ASP A 150 -8.27 6.94 -0.64
C ASP A 150 -9.64 6.51 -1.19
N VAL A 151 -10.18 7.29 -2.13
CA VAL A 151 -11.42 6.92 -2.86
C VAL A 151 -11.24 5.62 -3.64
N LEU A 152 -10.14 5.49 -4.40
CA LEU A 152 -9.86 4.25 -5.15
C LEU A 152 -9.72 3.05 -4.19
N LEU A 153 -8.97 3.20 -3.10
CA LEU A 153 -8.77 2.15 -2.10
C LEU A 153 -10.11 1.63 -1.57
N ASN A 154 -10.97 2.56 -1.16
CA ASN A 154 -12.28 2.23 -0.61
C ASN A 154 -13.20 1.56 -1.65
N ASP A 155 -13.14 1.97 -2.91
CA ASP A 155 -13.90 1.35 -3.99
C ASP A 155 -13.45 -0.09 -4.26
N VAL A 156 -12.13 -0.33 -4.32
CA VAL A 156 -11.58 -1.68 -4.52
C VAL A 156 -11.93 -2.57 -3.32
N TYR A 157 -11.79 -2.08 -2.10
CA TYR A 157 -12.16 -2.81 -0.88
C TYR A 157 -13.64 -3.21 -0.86
N LYS A 158 -14.53 -2.27 -1.23
CA LYS A 158 -15.97 -2.56 -1.37
C LYS A 158 -16.24 -3.64 -2.41
N TYR A 159 -15.54 -3.61 -3.54
CA TYR A 159 -15.69 -4.63 -4.57
C TYR A 159 -15.17 -6.00 -4.11
N LEU A 160 -14.02 -6.07 -3.45
CA LEU A 160 -13.48 -7.30 -2.86
C LEU A 160 -14.49 -7.97 -1.91
N LYS A 161 -15.23 -7.18 -1.12
CA LYS A 161 -16.32 -7.68 -0.27
C LYS A 161 -17.40 -8.45 -1.03
N THR A 162 -17.64 -8.10 -2.29
CA THR A 162 -18.67 -8.73 -3.12
C THR A 162 -18.24 -10.05 -3.74
N ILE A 163 -16.93 -10.24 -3.96
CA ILE A 163 -16.39 -11.39 -4.68
C ILE A 163 -15.69 -12.41 -3.77
N MET A 164 -15.20 -11.98 -2.60
CA MET A 164 -14.50 -12.85 -1.65
C MET A 164 -15.46 -13.65 -0.79
N THR A 165 -14.99 -14.79 -0.29
CA THR A 165 -15.71 -15.54 0.75
C THR A 165 -15.76 -14.73 2.04
N LYS A 166 -16.77 -14.97 2.89
CA LYS A 166 -16.88 -14.32 4.20
C LYS A 166 -15.63 -14.52 5.06
N SER A 167 -14.99 -15.70 4.98
CA SER A 167 -13.80 -16.00 5.78
C SER A 167 -12.58 -15.21 5.29
N ASP A 168 -12.35 -15.17 3.97
CA ASP A 168 -11.19 -14.47 3.43
C ASP A 168 -11.36 -12.96 3.53
N PHE A 169 -12.56 -12.43 3.31
CA PHE A 169 -12.83 -11.02 3.54
C PHE A 169 -12.66 -10.63 5.02
N LYS A 170 -13.00 -11.52 5.96
CA LYS A 170 -12.78 -11.24 7.40
C LYS A 170 -11.29 -11.14 7.73
N LYS A 171 -10.43 -11.93 7.08
CA LYS A 171 -8.96 -11.80 7.21
C LYS A 171 -8.51 -10.47 6.64
N LEU A 172 -8.96 -10.13 5.43
CA LEU A 172 -8.65 -8.84 4.80
C LEU A 172 -9.07 -7.65 5.67
N GLU A 173 -10.24 -7.70 6.30
CA GLU A 173 -10.71 -6.65 7.23
C GLU A 173 -9.75 -6.45 8.41
N GLN A 174 -9.19 -7.54 8.97
CA GLN A 174 -8.18 -7.43 10.03
C GLN A 174 -6.86 -6.87 9.51
N GLU A 175 -6.47 -7.23 8.29
CA GLU A 175 -5.30 -6.63 7.63
C GLU A 175 -5.49 -5.13 7.40
N GLU A 176 -6.66 -4.68 6.91
CA GLU A 176 -6.98 -3.26 6.72
C GLU A 176 -6.93 -2.50 8.05
N LEU A 177 -7.51 -3.03 9.13
CA LEU A 177 -7.45 -2.37 10.45
C LEU A 177 -6.02 -2.23 10.97
N ASN A 178 -5.15 -3.21 10.69
CA ASN A 178 -3.75 -3.13 11.05
C ASN A 178 -2.98 -2.15 10.15
N TRP A 179 -3.25 -2.17 8.85
CA TRP A 179 -2.66 -1.25 7.89
C TRP A 179 -3.04 0.21 8.18
N ILE A 180 -4.32 0.49 8.49
CA ILE A 180 -4.78 1.83 8.90
C ILE A 180 -3.98 2.31 10.11
N ARG A 181 -3.84 1.49 11.16
CA ARG A 181 -3.06 1.88 12.34
C ARG A 181 -1.60 2.23 12.00
N GLN A 182 -0.98 1.48 11.09
CA GLN A 182 0.38 1.76 10.63
C GLN A 182 0.46 3.05 9.80
N LYS A 183 -0.48 3.24 8.87
CA LYS A 183 -0.57 4.45 8.03
C LYS A 183 -0.76 5.69 8.90
N GLU A 184 -1.73 5.70 9.81
CA GLU A 184 -2.01 6.86 10.65
C GLU A 184 -0.83 7.17 11.59
N ALA A 185 -0.18 6.14 12.16
CA ALA A 185 1.03 6.34 12.95
C ALA A 185 2.18 6.95 12.14
N ALA A 186 2.36 6.53 10.88
CA ALA A 186 3.36 7.08 9.99
C ALA A 186 3.04 8.53 9.58
N ILE A 187 1.77 8.85 9.30
CA ILE A 187 1.32 10.20 8.99
C ILE A 187 1.59 11.14 10.18
N GLU A 188 1.25 10.74 11.40
CA GLU A 188 1.54 11.56 12.60
C GLU A 188 3.04 11.73 12.84
N ALA A 189 3.83 10.67 12.63
CA ALA A 189 5.28 10.74 12.76
C ALA A 189 5.89 11.72 11.74
N ALA A 190 5.45 11.67 10.48
CA ALA A 190 5.90 12.59 9.43
C ALA A 190 5.50 14.04 9.71
N ALA A 191 4.33 14.27 10.30
CA ALA A 191 3.86 15.61 10.64
C ALA A 191 4.64 16.27 11.77
N LYS A 192 5.19 15.48 12.70
CA LYS A 192 5.80 15.96 13.93
C LYS A 192 6.96 16.93 13.70
N ASP A 193 7.80 16.67 12.70
CA ASP A 193 8.94 17.53 12.36
C ASP A 193 8.51 18.87 11.75
N TRP A 194 7.26 18.95 11.30
CA TRP A 194 6.68 20.11 10.62
C TRP A 194 5.58 20.78 11.43
N GLN A 195 5.37 20.34 12.67
CA GLN A 195 4.20 20.69 13.48
C GLN A 195 4.02 22.21 13.60
N GLY A 196 2.86 22.70 13.18
CA GLY A 196 2.50 24.12 13.19
C GLY A 196 3.15 24.95 12.07
N GLY A 197 3.94 24.34 11.20
CA GLY A 197 4.55 24.96 10.03
C GLY A 197 3.71 24.80 8.75
N SER A 198 4.00 25.61 7.74
CA SER A 198 3.30 25.56 6.45
C SER A 198 3.54 24.27 5.66
N GLY A 199 4.56 23.49 6.00
CA GLY A 199 4.86 22.19 5.38
C GLY A 199 4.17 20.98 6.02
N GLU A 200 3.49 21.15 7.17
CA GLU A 200 2.82 20.03 7.85
C GLU A 200 1.79 19.30 6.96
N PRO A 201 0.92 19.99 6.20
CA PRO A 201 -0.06 19.31 5.36
C PRO A 201 0.60 18.46 4.27
N MET A 202 1.64 18.97 3.62
CA MET A 202 2.44 18.22 2.65
C MET A 202 3.02 16.96 3.29
N ALA A 203 3.66 17.06 4.46
CA ALA A 203 4.30 15.91 5.12
C ALA A 203 3.29 14.78 5.42
N ARG A 204 2.09 15.16 5.92
CA ARG A 204 0.98 14.24 6.15
C ARG A 204 0.49 13.60 4.85
N ASN A 205 0.20 14.43 3.85
CA ASN A 205 -0.40 13.99 2.59
C ASN A 205 0.55 13.08 1.81
N MET A 206 1.84 13.43 1.68
CA MET A 206 2.81 12.61 0.94
C MET A 206 2.97 11.23 1.56
N THR A 207 3.09 11.16 2.89
CA THR A 207 3.13 9.87 3.60
C THR A 207 1.83 9.08 3.40
N GLY A 208 0.68 9.75 3.47
CA GLY A 208 -0.62 9.14 3.19
C GLY A 208 -0.74 8.59 1.77
N ILE A 209 -0.22 9.31 0.77
CA ILE A 209 -0.19 8.89 -0.64
C ILE A 209 0.60 7.59 -0.77
N ASP A 210 1.83 7.54 -0.25
CA ASP A 210 2.71 6.36 -0.41
C ASP A 210 2.05 5.10 0.16
N TYR A 211 1.56 5.17 1.40
CA TYR A 211 0.87 4.04 2.04
C TYR A 211 -0.40 3.61 1.29
N THR A 212 -1.19 4.57 0.81
CA THR A 212 -2.49 4.31 0.19
C THR A 212 -2.37 3.82 -1.24
N LYS A 213 -1.37 4.31 -1.98
CA LYS A 213 -1.02 3.84 -3.31
C LYS A 213 -0.60 2.37 -3.28
N ASP A 214 0.35 2.02 -2.41
CA ASP A 214 0.82 0.64 -2.30
C ASP A 214 -0.31 -0.31 -1.88
N ARG A 215 -1.15 0.12 -0.94
CA ARG A 215 -2.31 -0.67 -0.51
C ARG A 215 -3.35 -0.82 -1.62
N CYS A 216 -3.62 0.23 -2.41
CA CYS A 216 -4.48 0.15 -3.59
C CYS A 216 -4.02 -0.95 -4.54
N TYR A 217 -2.74 -0.95 -4.93
CA TYR A 217 -2.21 -1.97 -5.85
C TYR A 217 -2.28 -3.38 -5.26
N TYR A 218 -2.00 -3.53 -3.95
CA TYR A 218 -2.21 -4.80 -3.26
C TYR A 218 -3.66 -5.26 -3.38
N LEU A 219 -4.64 -4.43 -3.03
CA LEU A 219 -6.06 -4.79 -3.10
C LEU A 219 -6.51 -5.13 -4.52
N ILE A 220 -6.08 -4.37 -5.53
CA ILE A 220 -6.38 -4.65 -6.94
C ILE A 220 -5.80 -6.01 -7.35
N SER A 221 -4.62 -6.37 -6.84
CA SER A 221 -3.98 -7.65 -7.14
C SER A 221 -4.80 -8.86 -6.66
N LEU A 222 -5.61 -8.69 -5.60
CA LEU A 222 -6.48 -9.72 -5.03
C LEU A 222 -7.71 -10.04 -5.90
N ILE A 223 -8.00 -9.24 -6.93
CA ILE A 223 -9.06 -9.53 -7.91
C ILE A 223 -8.58 -10.63 -8.87
N ASN A 224 -9.22 -11.80 -8.81
CA ASN A 224 -8.94 -13.03 -9.56
C ASN A 224 -10.23 -13.69 -10.07
#